data_AF-A0A8I6YE95-F1
#
_entry.id   AF-A0A8I6YE95-F1
#
_cell.length_a   1.000
_cell.length_b   1.000
_cell.length_c   1.000
_cell.angle_alpha   90.00
_cell.angle_beta   90.00
_cell.angle_gamma   90.00
#
_symmetry.space_group_name_H-M   'P 1'
#
loop_
_entity.id
_entity.type
_entity.pdbx_description
1 polymer ?
#
loop_
_entity_poly.entity_id
_entity_poly.type
_entity_poly.pdbx_seq_one_letter_code
_entity_poly.pdbx_strand_id
1 'polypeptide(L)'
;MIDRWDLEDTPNIEEKVLTIAKERYRGWRSTLSSTYNAYKTDAARLANLPEDLQPEEWEWMIEYFGTDLKFQERSQKNTDNRKKQKTKHIIGSKSYSQVSFEKRNPETGEEPYCITLWELTHTKNGTWSNTESQDVYDKACEEVKNKETKTQGVYEQD
;
A
#
# COMPACT_ATOMS: atom_id res chain seq x y z
N MET A 1 6.23 4.16 40.86
CA MET A 1 6.16 4.79 39.53
C MET A 1 6.40 3.71 38.47
N ILE A 2 5.44 2.79 38.34
CA ILE A 2 5.30 1.79 37.24
C ILE A 2 3.82 1.69 36.82
N ASP A 3 2.90 2.10 37.69
CA ASP A 3 1.44 2.08 37.56
C ASP A 3 0.86 2.75 36.29
N ARG A 4 1.67 3.52 35.54
CA ARG A 4 1.26 4.14 34.27
C ARG A 4 1.25 3.14 33.09
N TRP A 5 1.92 2.00 33.25
CA TRP A 5 2.05 0.96 32.23
C TRP A 5 1.44 -0.38 32.64
N ASP A 6 0.81 -0.44 33.81
CA ASP A 6 -0.07 -1.56 34.17
C ASP A 6 -1.32 -1.48 33.30
N LEU A 7 -1.24 -2.16 32.16
CA LEU A 7 -2.39 -2.40 31.32
C LEU A 7 -3.27 -3.43 32.04
N GLU A 8 -4.55 -3.13 32.19
CA GLU A 8 -5.51 -4.08 32.75
C GLU A 8 -5.48 -5.38 31.93
N ASP A 9 -5.41 -6.52 32.61
CA ASP A 9 -5.42 -7.84 31.96
C ASP A 9 -6.84 -8.19 31.49
N THR A 10 -7.26 -7.50 30.43
CA THR A 10 -8.55 -7.69 29.79
C THR A 10 -8.37 -8.34 28.42
N PRO A 11 -9.32 -9.17 27.97
CA PRO A 11 -9.23 -9.81 26.65
C PRO A 11 -9.04 -8.82 25.49
N ASN A 12 -9.57 -7.59 25.60
CA ASN A 12 -9.39 -6.55 24.59
C ASN A 12 -7.94 -6.04 24.52
N ILE A 13 -7.30 -5.90 25.67
CA ILE A 13 -5.90 -5.45 25.76
C ILE A 13 -4.97 -6.55 25.26
N GLU A 14 -5.20 -7.81 25.65
CA GLU A 14 -4.48 -8.96 25.12
C GLU A 14 -4.57 -9.03 23.59
N GLU A 15 -5.77 -8.88 23.03
CA GLU A 15 -5.99 -8.88 21.57
C GLU A 15 -5.20 -7.76 20.87
N LYS A 16 -5.20 -6.55 21.45
CA LYS A 16 -4.41 -5.43 20.93
C LYS A 16 -2.92 -5.70 20.97
N VAL A 17 -2.40 -6.21 22.09
CA VAL A 17 -0.99 -6.55 22.25
C VAL A 17 -0.57 -7.62 21.24
N LEU A 18 -1.38 -8.68 21.10
CA LEU A 18 -1.13 -9.75 20.12
C LEU A 18 -1.19 -9.22 18.68
N THR A 19 -2.07 -8.28 18.39
CA THR A 19 -2.15 -7.65 17.06
C THR A 19 -0.87 -6.88 16.74
N ILE A 20 -0.41 -6.03 17.67
CA ILE A 20 0.84 -5.28 17.53
C ILE A 20 2.03 -6.23 17.38
N ALA A 21 2.11 -7.28 18.21
CA ALA A 21 3.19 -8.27 18.15
C ALA A 21 3.20 -9.00 16.79
N LYS A 22 2.03 -9.40 16.27
CA LYS A 22 1.91 -10.01 14.94
C LYS A 22 2.37 -9.07 13.83
N GLU A 23 2.03 -7.79 13.89
CA GLU A 23 2.48 -6.79 12.91
C GLU A 23 4.00 -6.60 12.95
N ARG A 24 4.58 -6.47 14.15
CA ARG A 24 6.03 -6.37 14.34
C ARG A 24 6.76 -7.60 13.81
N TYR A 25 6.24 -8.79 14.13
CA TYR A 25 6.79 -10.05 13.64
C TYR A 25 6.76 -10.16 12.11
N ARG A 26 5.65 -9.74 11.47
CA ARG A 26 5.54 -9.70 10.00
C ARG A 26 6.56 -8.74 9.38
N GLY A 27 6.70 -7.53 9.96
CA GLY A 27 7.69 -6.55 9.52
C GLY A 27 9.12 -7.07 9.62
N TRP A 28 9.47 -7.66 10.77
CA TRP A 28 10.77 -8.29 10.99
C TRP A 28 11.05 -9.41 9.98
N ARG A 29 10.10 -10.34 9.74
CA ARG A 29 10.24 -11.37 8.70
C ARG A 29 10.40 -10.79 7.29
N SER A 30 9.76 -9.65 6.99
CA SER A 30 9.96 -8.96 5.71
C SER A 30 11.40 -8.47 5.56
N THR A 31 11.99 -7.89 6.61
CA THR A 31 13.40 -7.45 6.61
C THR A 31 14.35 -8.62 6.38
N LEU A 32 14.11 -9.77 7.03
CA LEU A 32 14.89 -10.98 6.82
C LEU A 32 14.79 -11.48 5.37
N SER A 33 13.59 -11.51 4.79
CA SER A 33 13.38 -11.86 3.38
C SER A 33 14.09 -10.88 2.44
N SER A 34 14.08 -9.58 2.74
CA SER A 34 14.83 -8.59 1.96
C SER A 34 16.34 -8.85 2.02
N THR A 35 16.87 -9.19 3.19
CA THR A 35 18.28 -9.55 3.37
C THR A 35 18.63 -10.81 2.58
N TYR A 36 17.78 -11.84 2.65
CA TYR A 36 17.93 -13.07 1.85
C TYR A 36 17.99 -12.77 0.34
N ASN A 37 17.08 -11.91 -0.15
CA ASN A 37 16.97 -11.56 -1.57
C ASN A 37 18.09 -10.63 -2.05
N ALA A 38 18.82 -9.96 -1.16
CA ALA A 38 19.96 -9.11 -1.53
C ALA A 38 21.15 -9.91 -2.07
N TYR A 39 21.24 -11.20 -1.74
CA TYR A 39 22.34 -12.08 -2.13
C TYR A 39 21.84 -13.26 -2.97
N LYS A 40 22.66 -13.66 -3.95
CA LYS A 40 22.34 -14.75 -4.87
C LYS A 40 22.74 -16.13 -4.37
N THR A 41 23.78 -16.22 -3.54
CA THR A 41 24.36 -17.48 -3.08
C THR A 41 24.21 -17.64 -1.57
N ASP A 42 24.03 -18.88 -1.10
CA ASP A 42 23.86 -19.17 0.32
C ASP A 42 25.10 -18.82 1.15
N ALA A 43 26.31 -19.02 0.59
CA ALA A 43 27.54 -18.59 1.23
C ALA A 43 27.56 -17.07 1.52
N ALA A 44 27.06 -16.26 0.58
CA ALA A 44 26.96 -14.81 0.80
C ALA A 44 25.84 -14.47 1.79
N ARG A 45 24.73 -15.21 1.81
CA ARG A 45 23.66 -15.01 2.80
C ARG A 45 24.14 -15.33 4.21
N LEU A 46 24.82 -16.46 4.40
CA LEU A 46 25.38 -16.88 5.70
C LEU A 46 26.43 -15.88 6.21
N ALA A 47 27.24 -15.30 5.33
CA ALA A 47 28.19 -14.25 5.69
C ALA A 47 27.53 -12.93 6.13
N ASN A 48 26.25 -12.72 5.77
CA ASN A 48 25.47 -11.53 6.12
C ASN A 48 24.36 -11.91 7.12
N LEU A 49 24.77 -12.39 8.28
CA LEU A 49 23.90 -12.70 9.42
C LEU A 49 23.31 -11.40 10.01
N PRO A 50 21.97 -11.28 10.11
CA PRO A 50 21.34 -10.19 10.85
C PRO A 50 21.70 -10.22 12.35
N GLU A 51 21.96 -9.07 12.96
CA GLU A 51 22.39 -8.95 14.36
C GLU A 51 21.41 -9.58 15.37
N ASP A 52 20.11 -9.57 15.03
CA ASP A 52 19.05 -10.09 15.88
C ASP A 52 18.92 -11.63 15.86
N LEU A 53 19.69 -12.34 15.03
CA LEU A 53 19.56 -13.79 14.82
C LEU A 53 20.81 -14.56 15.26
N GLN A 54 20.59 -15.76 15.78
CA GLN A 54 21.66 -16.74 15.91
C GLN A 54 21.99 -17.36 14.54
N PRO A 55 23.23 -17.84 14.32
CA PRO A 55 23.63 -18.46 13.07
C PRO A 55 22.71 -19.61 12.63
N GLU A 56 22.30 -20.47 13.56
CA GLU A 56 21.45 -21.63 13.30
C GLU A 56 20.03 -21.21 12.86
N GLU A 57 19.51 -20.13 13.45
CA GLU A 57 18.21 -19.57 13.07
C GLU A 57 18.26 -18.98 11.67
N TRP A 58 19.37 -18.32 11.32
CA TRP A 58 19.54 -17.74 9.99
C TRP A 58 19.73 -18.81 8.91
N GLU A 59 20.48 -19.87 9.20
CA GLU A 59 20.60 -21.02 8.31
C GLU A 59 19.22 -21.64 8.01
N TRP A 60 18.41 -21.87 9.06
CA TRP A 60 17.04 -22.35 8.89
C TRP A 60 16.18 -21.38 8.08
N MET A 61 16.34 -20.05 8.26
CA MET A 61 15.60 -19.05 7.48
C MET A 61 16.01 -19.05 6.00
N ILE A 62 17.29 -19.20 5.70
CA ILE A 62 17.79 -19.34 4.32
C ILE A 62 17.17 -20.57 3.67
N GLU A 63 17.18 -21.71 4.37
CA GLU A 63 16.53 -22.93 3.90
C GLU A 63 15.03 -22.68 3.67
N TYR A 64 14.33 -22.10 4.64
CA TYR A 64 12.91 -21.78 4.53
C TYR A 64 12.59 -20.94 3.30
N PHE A 65 13.32 -19.84 3.06
CA PHE A 65 13.07 -18.99 1.89
C PHE A 65 13.42 -19.68 0.56
N GLY A 66 14.43 -20.56 0.57
CA GLY A 66 14.92 -21.28 -0.60
C GLY A 66 14.15 -22.55 -0.96
N THR A 67 13.48 -23.20 0.00
CA THR A 67 12.92 -24.55 -0.19
C THR A 67 11.42 -24.65 0.12
N ASP A 68 10.85 -23.78 0.96
CA ASP A 68 9.42 -23.87 1.31
C ASP A 68 8.55 -23.47 0.10
N LEU A 69 7.99 -24.49 -0.57
CA LEU A 69 7.18 -24.30 -1.77
C LEU A 69 5.96 -23.42 -1.54
N LYS A 70 5.29 -23.55 -0.39
CA LYS A 70 4.10 -22.74 -0.07
C LYS A 70 4.44 -21.26 0.04
N PHE A 71 5.58 -20.94 0.64
CA PHE A 71 6.09 -19.59 0.72
C PHE A 71 6.44 -19.05 -0.66
N GLN A 72 7.18 -19.83 -1.46
CA GLN A 72 7.61 -19.42 -2.80
C GLN A 72 6.42 -19.15 -3.72
N GLU A 73 5.42 -20.04 -3.74
CA GLU A 73 4.20 -19.87 -4.53
C GLU A 73 3.45 -18.58 -4.13
N ARG A 74 3.29 -18.33 -2.83
CA ARG A 74 2.64 -17.11 -2.32
C ARG A 74 3.44 -15.86 -2.69
N SER A 75 4.76 -15.91 -2.54
CA SER A 75 5.66 -14.80 -2.86
C SER A 75 5.64 -14.47 -4.35
N GLN A 76 5.69 -15.49 -5.21
CA GLN A 76 5.62 -15.34 -6.65
C GLN A 76 4.27 -14.78 -7.09
N LYS A 77 3.16 -15.30 -6.55
CA LYS A 77 1.82 -14.79 -6.82
C LYS A 77 1.68 -13.32 -6.42
N ASN A 78 2.21 -12.93 -5.25
CA ASN A 78 2.19 -11.54 -4.80
C ASN A 78 3.01 -10.64 -5.73
N THR A 79 4.18 -11.11 -6.18
CA THR A 79 5.03 -10.41 -7.15
C THR A 79 4.30 -10.21 -8.47
N ASP A 80 3.64 -11.24 -9.00
CA ASP A 80 2.90 -11.15 -10.26
C ASP A 80 1.65 -10.29 -10.14
N ASN A 81 0.98 -10.29 -8.99
CA ASN A 81 -0.12 -9.36 -8.70
C ASN A 81 0.39 -7.92 -8.66
N ARG A 82 1.56 -7.68 -8.04
CA ARG A 82 2.15 -6.33 -7.99
C ARG A 82 2.53 -5.83 -9.38
N LYS A 83 3.04 -6.70 -10.27
CA LYS A 83 3.32 -6.36 -11.68
C LYS A 83 2.07 -5.92 -12.46
N LYS A 84 0.88 -6.40 -12.07
CA LYS A 84 -0.40 -6.03 -12.70
C LYS A 84 -0.92 -4.66 -12.25
N GLN A 85 -0.36 -4.08 -11.19
CA GLN A 85 -0.76 -2.75 -10.73
C GLN A 85 -0.31 -1.69 -11.73
N LYS A 86 -1.25 -1.08 -12.44
CA LYS A 86 -0.98 -0.07 -13.48
C LYS A 86 -0.98 1.36 -12.95
N THR A 87 -1.80 1.67 -11.96
CA THR A 87 -1.90 3.02 -11.39
C THR A 87 -1.35 3.04 -9.98
N LYS A 88 -0.77 4.19 -9.60
CA LYS A 88 -0.06 4.33 -8.33
C LYS A 88 -0.63 5.51 -7.55
N HIS A 89 -1.44 5.19 -6.55
CA HIS A 89 -1.85 6.15 -5.54
C HIS A 89 -0.64 6.59 -4.70
N ILE A 90 -0.44 7.89 -4.48
CA ILE A 90 0.79 8.44 -3.87
C ILE A 90 0.60 9.27 -2.61
N ILE A 91 -0.63 9.43 -2.10
CA ILE A 91 -0.90 10.23 -0.90
C ILE A 91 -0.71 9.45 0.43
N GLY A 92 0.07 8.38 0.39
CA GLY A 92 0.43 7.57 1.56
C GLY A 92 -0.75 6.79 2.12
N SER A 93 -0.94 6.86 3.45
CA SER A 93 -1.97 6.16 4.20
C SER A 93 -3.35 6.83 4.17
N LYS A 94 -3.47 8.00 3.54
CA LYS A 94 -4.75 8.69 3.44
C LYS A 94 -5.67 7.94 2.47
N SER A 95 -6.89 7.68 2.89
CA SER A 95 -7.92 7.11 2.01
C SER A 95 -8.51 8.17 1.08
N TYR A 96 -9.18 7.75 0.00
CA TYR A 96 -9.96 8.66 -0.84
C TYR A 96 -10.96 9.50 -0.04
N SER A 97 -11.66 8.89 0.94
CA SER A 97 -12.60 9.60 1.80
C SER A 97 -11.93 10.66 2.67
N GLN A 98 -10.74 10.37 3.19
CA GLN A 98 -9.98 11.35 3.96
C GLN A 98 -9.53 12.52 3.06
N VAL A 99 -9.01 12.23 1.87
CA VAL A 99 -8.59 13.27 0.92
C VAL A 99 -9.78 14.12 0.49
N SER A 100 -10.91 13.48 0.17
CA SER A 100 -12.15 14.16 -0.15
C SER A 100 -12.59 15.11 0.97
N PHE A 101 -12.64 14.62 2.21
CA PHE A 101 -12.99 15.43 3.37
C PHE A 101 -12.06 16.63 3.56
N GLU A 102 -10.75 16.44 3.45
CA GLU A 102 -9.74 17.50 3.56
C GLU A 102 -9.82 18.53 2.41
N LYS A 103 -10.42 18.17 1.28
CA LYS A 103 -10.47 18.97 0.05
C LYS A 103 -11.88 19.47 -0.29
N ARG A 104 -12.81 19.40 0.67
CA ARG A 104 -14.14 20.00 0.52
C ARG A 104 -14.05 21.51 0.35
N ASN A 105 -15.02 22.07 -0.35
CA ASN A 105 -15.16 23.52 -0.44
C ASN A 105 -15.38 24.08 0.99
N PRO A 106 -14.56 25.03 1.47
CA PRO A 106 -14.64 25.54 2.84
C PRO A 106 -15.93 26.33 3.09
N GLU A 107 -16.55 26.90 2.05
CA GLU A 107 -17.75 27.71 2.16
C GLU A 107 -19.02 26.87 1.97
N THR A 108 -19.06 26.02 0.92
CA THR A 108 -20.26 25.22 0.58
C THR A 108 -20.28 23.84 1.24
N GLY A 109 -19.13 23.34 1.70
CA GLY A 109 -18.98 21.98 2.23
C GLY A 109 -19.05 20.88 1.18
N GLU A 110 -19.14 21.24 -0.11
CA GLU A 110 -19.28 20.29 -1.20
C GLU A 110 -18.01 19.47 -1.41
N GLU A 111 -18.22 18.19 -1.75
CA GLU A 111 -17.16 17.22 -2.02
C GLU A 111 -16.51 17.47 -3.39
N PRO A 112 -15.17 17.35 -3.50
CA PRO A 112 -14.50 17.44 -4.79
C PRO A 112 -15.04 16.39 -5.77
N TYR A 113 -15.14 16.78 -7.04
CA TYR A 113 -15.56 15.86 -8.09
C TYR A 113 -14.58 14.67 -8.24
N CYS A 114 -15.07 13.53 -8.72
CA CYS A 114 -14.29 12.29 -8.75
C CYS A 114 -13.00 12.39 -9.59
N ILE A 115 -13.03 13.16 -10.69
CA ILE A 115 -11.85 13.42 -11.54
C ILE A 115 -10.82 14.25 -10.78
N THR A 116 -11.26 15.30 -10.07
CA THR A 116 -10.39 16.12 -9.22
C THR A 116 -9.80 15.29 -8.08
N LEU A 117 -10.59 14.40 -7.46
CA LEU A 117 -10.11 13.50 -6.42
C LEU A 117 -9.08 12.49 -6.95
N TRP A 118 -9.24 12.01 -8.19
CA TRP A 118 -8.24 11.17 -8.85
C TRP A 118 -6.92 11.91 -9.05
N GLU A 119 -6.97 13.13 -9.61
CA GLU A 119 -5.80 14.01 -9.77
C GLU A 119 -5.09 14.24 -8.43
N LEU A 120 -5.84 14.61 -7.39
CA LEU A 120 -5.29 14.89 -6.05
C LEU A 120 -4.56 13.70 -5.42
N THR A 121 -4.96 12.48 -5.76
CA THR A 121 -4.42 11.25 -5.17
C THR A 121 -3.30 10.61 -6.00
N HIS A 122 -3.16 11.00 -7.27
CA HIS A 122 -2.16 10.49 -8.22
C HIS A 122 -1.16 11.55 -8.68
N THR A 123 -1.23 12.78 -8.16
CA THR A 123 -0.25 13.83 -8.41
C THR A 123 0.41 14.30 -7.13
N LYS A 124 1.68 14.69 -7.23
CA LYS A 124 2.43 15.33 -6.15
C LYS A 124 3.16 16.52 -6.75
N ASN A 125 2.84 17.72 -6.24
CA ASN A 125 3.39 18.99 -6.75
C ASN A 125 3.23 19.13 -8.28
N GLY A 126 2.07 18.73 -8.82
CA GLY A 126 1.78 18.77 -10.26
C GLY A 126 2.46 17.68 -11.10
N THR A 127 3.24 16.79 -10.49
CA THR A 127 3.83 15.64 -11.19
C THR A 127 2.98 14.38 -10.99
N TRP A 128 2.58 13.75 -12.09
CA TRP A 128 1.84 12.47 -12.06
C TRP A 128 2.69 11.33 -11.50
N SER A 129 2.03 10.40 -10.82
CA SER A 129 2.66 9.20 -10.25
C SER A 129 3.31 8.30 -11.30
N ASN A 130 2.70 8.25 -12.49
CA ASN A 130 3.12 7.53 -13.69
C ASN A 130 2.20 7.91 -14.86
N THR A 131 2.64 7.59 -16.08
CA THR A 131 1.93 7.89 -17.33
C THR A 131 0.53 7.27 -17.35
N GLU A 132 0.38 6.03 -16.87
CA GLU A 132 -0.90 5.34 -16.88
C GLU A 132 -1.97 6.03 -16.01
N SER A 133 -1.56 6.70 -14.93
CA SER A 133 -2.53 7.44 -14.09
C SER A 133 -2.98 8.73 -14.77
N GLN A 134 -2.11 9.34 -15.58
CA GLN A 134 -2.45 10.49 -16.42
C GLN A 134 -3.40 10.06 -17.56
N ASP A 135 -3.09 8.97 -18.27
CA ASP A 135 -3.94 8.47 -19.35
C ASP A 135 -5.38 8.16 -18.88
N VAL A 136 -5.52 7.59 -17.67
CA VAL A 136 -6.83 7.36 -17.04
C VAL A 136 -7.56 8.67 -16.75
N TYR A 137 -6.84 9.69 -16.29
CA TYR A 137 -7.40 11.02 -16.02
C TYR A 137 -7.88 11.70 -17.31
N ASP A 138 -7.05 11.70 -18.34
CA ASP A 138 -7.35 12.33 -19.63
C ASP A 138 -8.59 11.69 -20.27
N LYS A 139 -8.64 10.35 -20.27
CA LYS A 139 -9.82 9.60 -20.75
C LYS A 139 -11.08 9.92 -19.94
N ALA A 140 -10.98 9.98 -18.62
CA ALA A 140 -12.13 10.32 -17.77
C ALA A 140 -12.65 11.74 -18.07
N CYS A 141 -11.74 12.70 -18.29
CA CYS A 141 -12.10 14.06 -18.68
C CYS A 141 -12.85 14.10 -20.02
N GLU A 142 -12.41 13.32 -21.02
CA GLU A 142 -13.11 13.20 -22.30
C GLU A 142 -14.51 12.60 -22.16
N GLU A 143 -14.66 11.55 -21.35
CA GLU A 143 -15.97 10.92 -21.12
C GLU A 143 -16.96 11.86 -20.43
N VAL A 144 -16.50 12.72 -19.51
CA VAL A 144 -17.34 13.74 -18.87
C VAL A 144 -17.81 14.77 -19.87
N LYS A 145 -16.90 15.32 -20.69
CA LYS A 145 -17.25 16.27 -21.77
C LYS A 145 -18.25 15.67 -22.77
N ASN A 146 -18.07 14.40 -23.12
CA ASN A 146 -18.96 13.68 -24.04
C ASN A 146 -20.36 13.45 -23.45
N LYS A 147 -20.50 13.37 -22.13
CA LYS A 147 -21.81 13.28 -21.46
C LYS A 147 -22.50 14.64 -21.41
N GLU A 148 -21.76 15.70 -21.08
CA GLU A 148 -22.28 17.07 -21.01
C GLU A 148 -22.83 17.53 -22.37
N THR A 149 -22.12 17.26 -23.47
CA THR A 149 -22.57 17.61 -24.83
C THR A 149 -23.82 16.84 -25.27
N LYS A 150 -23.95 15.56 -24.91
CA LYS A 150 -25.17 14.77 -25.15
C LYS A 150 -26.36 15.28 -24.36
N THR A 151 -26.14 15.73 -23.12
CA THR A 151 -27.19 16.29 -22.28
C THR A 151 -27.67 17.64 -22.82
N GLN A 152 -26.78 18.50 -23.32
CA GLN A 152 -27.15 19.79 -23.93
C GLN A 152 -27.93 19.62 -25.24
N GLY A 153 -27.56 18.67 -26.10
CA GLY A 153 -28.29 18.40 -27.35
C GLY A 153 -29.71 17.85 -27.18
N VAL A 154 -30.08 17.38 -25.98
CA VAL A 154 -31.45 16.92 -25.67
C VAL A 154 -32.35 18.09 -25.27
N TYR A 155 -31.80 19.21 -24.76
CA TYR A 155 -32.57 20.40 -24.39
C TYR A 155 -32.72 21.44 -25.53
N GLU A 156 -32.07 21.22 -26.68
CA GLU A 156 -32.18 22.08 -27.87
C GLU A 156 -33.17 21.53 -28.93
N GLN A 157 -33.89 20.43 -28.63
CA GLN A 157 -34.84 19.79 -29.55
C GLN A 157 -36.33 20.01 -29.23
N ASP A 158 -36.67 20.94 -28.33
CA ASP A 158 -38.06 21.34 -28.02
C ASP A 158 -38.37 22.79 -28.44
#